data_AF-A0A1X7CDX0-F1
#
_entry.id   AF-A0A1X7CDX0-F1
#
_cell.length_a   1.000
_cell.length_b   1.000
_cell.length_c   1.000
_cell.angle_alpha   90.00
_cell.angle_beta   90.00
_cell.angle_gamma   90.00
#
_symmetry.space_group_name_H-M   'P 1'
#
loop_
_entity.id
_entity.type
_entity.pdbx_description
1 polymer ?
#
loop_
_entity_poly.entity_id
_entity_poly.type
_entity_poly.pdbx_seq_one_letter_code
_entity_poly.pdbx_strand_id
1 'polypeptide(L)'
;MTKQRLSLKFSAAVLVCAAIAGCATQNTANQTPEAFNKGLADADTVAKAGDKDRALALYQQLTKADPTREEPWSRIAQIQFDQAHYGQAIVAAQEALQRDSTDRAAKSVLAVAGLRVATDSLGELRQDAALAGDAKTDAQALAHQLRDTLGQDALFPEEVAQKKQAMKKRRIVRRPVAGQQKEAAGAEQPAAKPETAAKPAESAGKPAAGGADPFSALR
;
A
#
# COMPACT_ATOMS: atom_id res chain seq x y z
N MET A 1 -54.95 26.61 -37.17
CA MET A 1 -54.86 25.55 -36.13
C MET A 1 -53.43 25.24 -35.64
N THR A 2 -52.41 26.02 -36.01
CA THR A 2 -50.99 25.68 -35.79
C THR A 2 -50.37 26.31 -34.54
N LYS A 3 -50.92 27.41 -34.01
CA LYS A 3 -50.37 28.13 -32.84
C LYS A 3 -50.64 27.42 -31.50
N GLN A 4 -51.79 26.76 -31.36
CA GLN A 4 -52.22 26.12 -30.11
C GLN A 4 -51.41 24.86 -29.75
N ARG A 5 -50.89 24.14 -30.75
CA ARG A 5 -50.03 22.96 -30.55
C ARG A 5 -48.60 23.32 -30.13
N LEU A 6 -48.16 24.55 -30.40
CA LEU A 6 -46.83 25.02 -30.01
C LEU A 6 -46.83 25.45 -28.54
N SER A 7 -47.86 26.19 -28.09
CA SER A 7 -48.03 26.59 -26.69
C SER A 7 -48.17 25.39 -25.74
N LEU A 8 -48.85 24.32 -26.18
CA LEU A 8 -49.02 23.10 -25.37
C LEU A 8 -47.72 22.29 -25.22
N LYS A 9 -46.84 22.31 -26.23
CA LYS A 9 -45.53 21.65 -26.17
C LYS A 9 -44.53 22.40 -25.28
N PHE A 10 -44.59 23.73 -25.28
CA PHE A 10 -43.76 24.55 -24.38
C PHE A 10 -44.20 24.41 -22.90
N SER A 11 -45.51 24.29 -22.62
CA SER A 11 -45.99 24.02 -21.26
C SER A 11 -45.53 22.66 -20.70
N ALA A 12 -45.48 21.62 -21.53
CA ALA A 12 -45.02 20.30 -21.09
C ALA A 12 -43.51 20.26 -20.78
N ALA A 13 -42.68 21.01 -21.52
CA ALA A 13 -41.24 21.07 -21.27
C ALA A 13 -40.88 21.82 -19.98
N VAL A 14 -41.64 22.86 -19.62
CA VAL A 14 -41.43 23.62 -18.38
C VAL A 14 -41.86 22.83 -17.13
N LEU A 15 -42.89 21.98 -17.25
CA LEU A 15 -43.35 21.11 -16.16
C LEU A 15 -42.38 19.97 -15.83
N VAL A 16 -41.57 19.51 -16.79
CA VAL A 16 -40.55 18.46 -16.57
C VAL A 16 -39.27 19.02 -15.92
N CYS A 17 -38.88 20.27 -16.23
CA CYS A 17 -37.73 20.90 -15.58
C CYS A 17 -37.97 21.26 -14.09
N ALA A 18 -39.23 21.41 -13.68
CA ALA A 18 -39.57 21.67 -12.27
C ALA A 18 -39.48 20.42 -11.37
N ALA A 19 -39.45 19.21 -11.94
CA ALA A 19 -39.38 17.97 -11.17
C ALA A 19 -37.95 17.57 -10.76
N ILE A 20 -36.92 18.08 -11.44
CA ILE A 20 -35.51 17.73 -11.15
C ILE A 20 -34.92 18.66 -10.07
N ALA A 21 -35.49 19.85 -9.87
CA ALA A 21 -35.10 20.76 -8.78
C ALA A 21 -35.58 20.31 -7.38
N GLY A 22 -36.41 19.27 -7.31
CA GLY A 22 -37.01 18.79 -6.06
C GLY A 22 -36.16 17.78 -5.28
N CYS A 23 -35.20 17.09 -5.87
CA CYS A 23 -34.54 15.95 -5.18
C CYS A 23 -33.34 16.33 -4.28
N ALA A 24 -32.97 17.61 -4.15
CA ALA A 24 -31.90 18.03 -3.26
C ALA A 24 -32.37 18.64 -1.91
N THR A 25 -33.64 19.03 -1.79
CA THR A 25 -34.07 19.93 -0.70
C THR A 25 -34.93 19.25 0.38
N GLN A 26 -35.20 17.94 0.28
CA GLN A 26 -36.29 17.33 1.06
C GLN A 26 -35.86 16.66 2.38
N ASN A 27 -34.61 16.81 2.85
CA ASN A 27 -34.19 16.19 4.11
C ASN A 27 -33.29 17.03 5.02
N THR A 28 -32.90 18.25 4.63
CA THR A 28 -31.96 19.09 5.41
C THR A 28 -32.68 20.01 6.42
N ALA A 29 -34.01 20.03 6.43
CA ALA A 29 -34.81 21.02 7.18
C ALA A 29 -34.70 20.93 8.72
N ASN A 30 -34.03 19.91 9.28
CA ASN A 30 -33.85 19.72 10.73
C ASN A 30 -32.37 19.65 11.18
N GLN A 31 -31.41 19.89 10.30
CA GLN A 31 -29.97 19.74 10.60
C GLN A 31 -29.35 21.11 10.88
N THR A 32 -29.59 21.68 12.06
CA THR A 32 -28.93 22.96 12.38
C THR A 32 -27.42 22.75 12.58
N PRO A 33 -26.57 23.72 12.20
CA PRO A 33 -25.12 23.62 12.42
C PRO A 33 -24.75 23.32 13.88
N GLU A 34 -25.53 23.82 14.84
CA GLU A 34 -25.35 23.59 16.27
C GLU A 34 -25.62 22.13 16.66
N ALA A 35 -26.68 21.53 16.12
CA ALA A 35 -27.00 20.13 16.36
C ALA A 35 -25.92 19.20 15.82
N PHE A 36 -25.38 19.50 14.63
CA PHE A 36 -24.25 18.78 14.06
C PHE A 36 -23.00 18.92 14.92
N ASN A 37 -22.62 20.14 15.30
CA ASN A 37 -21.43 20.41 16.10
C ASN A 37 -21.51 19.71 17.47
N LYS A 38 -22.71 19.66 18.07
CA LYS A 38 -22.96 18.88 19.28
C LYS A 38 -22.75 17.38 19.03
N GLY A 39 -23.34 16.82 17.98
CA GLY A 39 -23.16 15.41 17.64
C GLY A 39 -21.69 15.05 17.38
N LEU A 40 -20.92 15.95 16.77
CA LEU A 40 -19.49 15.78 16.55
C LEU A 40 -18.72 15.75 17.89
N ALA A 41 -19.03 16.66 18.82
CA ALA A 41 -18.41 16.68 20.14
C ALA A 41 -18.76 15.45 20.99
N ASP A 42 -20.00 14.96 20.89
CA ASP A 42 -20.45 13.74 21.56
C ASP A 42 -19.68 12.51 21.00
N ALA A 43 -19.55 12.41 19.67
CA ALA A 43 -18.75 11.37 19.02
C ALA A 43 -17.27 11.41 19.41
N ASP A 44 -16.67 12.61 19.43
CA ASP A 44 -15.28 12.82 19.87
C ASP A 44 -15.08 12.38 21.33
N THR A 45 -16.07 12.62 22.20
CA THR A 45 -16.01 12.21 23.61
C THR A 45 -16.02 10.69 23.73
N VAL A 46 -16.89 10.01 22.98
CA VAL A 46 -16.95 8.55 22.92
C VAL A 46 -15.66 7.97 22.36
N ALA A 47 -15.10 8.56 21.30
CA ALA A 47 -13.83 8.14 20.69
C ALA A 47 -12.63 8.26 21.66
N LYS A 48 -12.61 9.33 22.47
CA LYS A 48 -11.60 9.58 23.51
C LYS A 48 -11.76 8.65 24.72
N ALA A 49 -12.99 8.25 25.04
CA ALA A 49 -13.27 7.25 26.06
C ALA A 49 -12.83 5.83 25.67
N GLY A 50 -12.44 5.62 24.41
CA GLY A 50 -11.91 4.35 23.91
C GLY A 50 -12.95 3.47 23.21
N ASP A 51 -14.23 3.86 23.21
CA ASP A 51 -15.31 3.14 22.53
C ASP A 51 -15.32 3.52 21.03
N LYS A 52 -14.37 2.94 20.29
CA LYS A 52 -14.15 3.25 18.87
C LYS A 52 -15.32 2.85 17.98
N ASP A 53 -15.97 1.73 18.26
CA ASP A 53 -17.08 1.22 17.43
C ASP A 53 -18.31 2.10 17.56
N ARG A 54 -18.65 2.52 18.78
CA ARG A 54 -19.74 3.47 19.00
C ARG A 54 -19.42 4.83 18.40
N ALA A 55 -18.18 5.30 18.52
CA ALA A 55 -17.76 6.55 17.89
C ALA A 55 -17.90 6.49 16.37
N LEU A 56 -17.48 5.40 15.73
CA LEU A 56 -17.66 5.18 14.29
C LEU A 56 -19.13 5.23 13.90
N ALA A 57 -20.03 4.60 14.66
CA ALA A 57 -21.46 4.66 14.40
C ALA A 57 -22.01 6.09 14.47
N LEU A 58 -21.55 6.90 15.44
CA LEU A 58 -21.95 8.30 15.57
C LEU A 58 -21.41 9.15 14.41
N TYR A 59 -20.14 9.02 14.04
CA TYR A 59 -19.60 9.74 12.89
C TYR A 59 -20.31 9.33 11.59
N GLN A 60 -20.66 8.06 11.40
CA GLN A 60 -21.44 7.61 10.24
C GLN A 60 -22.86 8.18 10.21
N GLN A 61 -23.46 8.48 11.37
CA GLN A 61 -24.73 9.20 11.41
C GLN A 61 -24.52 10.66 10.99
N LEU A 62 -23.42 11.29 11.43
CA LEU A 62 -23.06 12.65 11.04
C LEU A 62 -22.78 12.78 9.54
N THR A 63 -22.11 11.80 8.91
CA THR A 63 -21.89 11.81 7.46
C THR A 63 -23.18 11.68 6.65
N LYS A 64 -24.19 10.98 7.17
CA LYS A 64 -25.53 10.89 6.54
C LYS A 64 -26.35 12.16 6.76
N ALA A 65 -26.16 12.78 7.92
CA ALA A 65 -26.83 13.99 8.35
C ALA A 65 -26.39 15.22 7.55
N ASP A 66 -25.07 15.41 7.39
CA ASP A 66 -24.49 16.44 6.55
C ASP A 66 -23.32 15.83 5.74
N PRO A 67 -23.58 15.38 4.50
CA PRO A 67 -22.59 14.72 3.69
C PRO A 67 -21.58 15.70 3.08
N THR A 68 -21.65 17.01 3.36
CA THR A 68 -20.72 18.00 2.78
C THR A 68 -19.54 18.32 3.69
N ARG A 69 -19.65 18.02 4.99
CA ARG A 69 -18.66 18.24 6.04
C ARG A 69 -17.53 17.23 5.98
N GLU A 70 -16.28 17.67 6.03
CA GLU A 70 -15.11 16.80 6.01
C GLU A 70 -14.83 16.14 7.35
N GLU A 71 -15.18 16.81 8.47
CA GLU A 71 -14.67 16.45 9.80
C GLU A 71 -15.03 15.01 10.22
N PRO A 72 -16.29 14.53 10.06
CA PRO A 72 -16.63 13.16 10.41
C PRO A 72 -15.87 12.12 9.57
N TRP A 73 -15.62 12.39 8.29
CA TRP A 73 -14.86 11.48 7.42
C TRP A 73 -13.40 11.38 7.85
N SER A 74 -12.79 12.51 8.20
CA SER A 74 -11.42 12.55 8.72
C SER A 74 -11.31 11.76 10.04
N ARG A 75 -12.30 11.88 10.94
CA ARG A 75 -12.35 11.11 12.20
C ARG A 75 -12.55 9.61 11.96
N ILE A 76 -13.43 9.22 11.04
CA ILE A 76 -13.62 7.82 10.65
C ILE A 76 -12.30 7.25 10.10
N ALA A 77 -11.63 7.99 9.20
CA ALA A 77 -10.37 7.54 8.61
C ALA A 77 -9.30 7.28 9.67
N GLN A 78 -9.14 8.19 10.64
CA GLN A 78 -8.19 8.04 11.75
C GLN A 78 -8.51 6.82 12.62
N ILE A 79 -9.78 6.64 13.02
CA ILE A 79 -10.17 5.51 13.87
C ILE A 79 -9.96 4.18 13.13
N GLN A 80 -10.36 4.08 11.87
CA GLN A 80 -10.15 2.87 11.07
C GLN A 80 -8.66 2.57 10.90
N PHE A 81 -7.84 3.61 10.70
CA PHE A 81 -6.39 3.46 10.63
C PHE A 81 -5.80 2.92 11.93
N ASP A 82 -6.22 3.46 13.07
CA ASP A 82 -5.76 3.03 14.40
C ASP A 82 -6.19 1.58 14.71
N GLN A 83 -7.34 1.14 14.18
CA GLN A 83 -7.84 -0.23 14.27
C GLN A 83 -7.20 -1.18 13.23
N ALA A 84 -6.22 -0.73 12.45
CA ALA A 84 -5.58 -1.47 11.36
C ALA A 84 -6.55 -1.88 10.20
N HIS A 85 -7.73 -1.27 10.14
CA HIS A 85 -8.69 -1.41 9.05
C HIS A 85 -8.30 -0.51 7.86
N TYR A 86 -7.14 -0.77 7.26
CA TYR A 86 -6.52 0.14 6.29
C TYR A 86 -7.36 0.38 5.04
N GLY A 87 -8.10 -0.62 4.55
CA GLY A 87 -8.99 -0.46 3.40
C GLY A 87 -10.13 0.53 3.69
N GLN A 88 -10.79 0.41 4.83
CA GLN A 88 -11.83 1.32 5.27
C GLN A 88 -11.27 2.72 5.55
N ALA A 89 -10.07 2.80 6.13
CA ALA A 89 -9.37 4.05 6.37
C ALA A 89 -9.08 4.82 5.07
N ILE A 90 -8.64 4.13 4.02
CA ILE A 90 -8.38 4.70 2.69
C ILE A 90 -9.65 5.32 2.11
N VAL A 91 -10.77 4.58 2.13
CA VAL A 91 -12.05 5.08 1.60
C VAL A 91 -12.50 6.32 2.35
N ALA A 92 -12.48 6.28 3.69
CA ALA A 92 -12.87 7.43 4.50
C ALA A 92 -11.94 8.65 4.31
N ALA A 93 -10.63 8.43 4.15
CA ALA A 93 -9.69 9.49 3.87
C ALA A 93 -9.93 10.13 2.50
N GLN A 94 -10.27 9.33 1.48
CA GLN A 94 -10.65 9.85 0.16
C GLN A 94 -11.95 10.65 0.22
N GLU A 95 -12.95 10.20 0.98
CA GLU A 95 -14.18 10.97 1.22
C GLU A 95 -13.89 12.30 1.91
N ALA A 96 -13.00 12.34 2.91
CA ALA A 96 -12.58 13.59 3.54
C ALA A 96 -11.92 14.53 2.50
N LEU A 97 -10.99 14.02 1.68
CA LEU A 97 -10.27 14.80 0.68
C LEU A 97 -11.14 15.27 -0.50
N GLN A 98 -12.22 14.56 -0.80
CA GLN A 98 -13.23 15.01 -1.77
C GLN A 98 -13.98 16.26 -1.29
N ARG A 99 -14.06 16.49 0.02
CA ARG A 99 -14.72 17.65 0.63
C ARG A 99 -13.74 18.77 0.91
N ASP A 100 -12.62 18.43 1.53
CA ASP A 100 -11.48 19.34 1.73
C ASP A 100 -10.17 18.68 1.30
N SER A 101 -9.68 19.10 0.13
CA SER A 101 -8.40 18.64 -0.41
C SER A 101 -7.18 19.08 0.41
N THR A 102 -7.34 19.95 1.41
CA THR A 102 -6.25 20.46 2.24
C THR A 102 -6.06 19.72 3.56
N ASP A 103 -6.98 18.80 3.91
CA ASP A 103 -6.89 17.99 5.14
C ASP A 103 -5.59 17.18 5.17
N ARG A 104 -4.66 17.59 6.04
CA ARG A 104 -3.37 16.92 6.24
C ARG A 104 -3.52 15.57 6.92
N ALA A 105 -4.48 15.42 7.84
CA ALA A 105 -4.69 14.17 8.54
C ALA A 105 -5.17 13.10 7.56
N ALA A 106 -6.16 13.43 6.71
CA ALA A 106 -6.63 12.51 5.67
C ALA A 106 -5.52 12.13 4.67
N LYS A 107 -4.69 13.09 4.22
CA LYS A 107 -3.51 12.78 3.38
C LYS A 107 -2.54 11.82 4.06
N SER A 108 -2.26 12.03 5.35
CA SER A 108 -1.35 11.17 6.10
C SER A 108 -1.90 9.75 6.26
N VAL A 109 -3.19 9.61 6.58
CA VAL A 109 -3.86 8.32 6.69
C VAL A 109 -3.84 7.61 5.35
N LEU A 110 -4.21 8.29 4.25
CA LEU A 110 -4.21 7.71 2.91
C LEU A 110 -2.82 7.19 2.51
N ALA A 111 -1.77 7.98 2.73
CA ALA A 111 -0.41 7.61 2.40
C ALA A 111 0.09 6.41 3.23
N VAL A 112 -0.08 6.45 4.55
CA VAL A 112 0.43 5.40 5.43
C VAL A 112 -0.41 4.12 5.34
N ALA A 113 -1.73 4.22 5.25
CA ALA A 113 -2.61 3.08 5.04
C ALA A 113 -2.31 2.40 3.71
N GLY A 114 -2.15 3.16 2.63
CA GLY A 114 -1.80 2.63 1.32
C GLY A 114 -0.45 1.90 1.33
N LEU A 115 0.56 2.45 2.01
CA LEU A 115 1.85 1.78 2.17
C LEU A 115 1.75 0.47 2.95
N ARG A 116 0.96 0.44 4.03
CA ARG A 116 0.75 -0.78 4.82
C ARG A 116 0.05 -1.86 4.00
N VAL A 117 -1.03 -1.50 3.30
CA VAL A 117 -1.72 -2.42 2.38
C VAL A 117 -0.77 -2.99 1.33
N ALA A 118 0.04 -2.14 0.69
CA ALA A 118 1.01 -2.60 -0.30
C ALA A 118 2.07 -3.55 0.31
N THR A 119 2.50 -3.27 1.54
CA THR A 119 3.45 -4.12 2.27
C THR A 119 2.84 -5.47 2.60
N ASP A 120 1.59 -5.49 3.05
CA ASP A 120 0.86 -6.71 3.37
C ASP A 120 0.68 -7.57 2.11
N SER A 121 0.26 -6.97 0.98
CA SER A 121 0.13 -7.66 -0.31
C SER A 121 1.46 -8.24 -0.81
N LEU A 122 2.57 -7.50 -0.66
CA LEU A 122 3.90 -8.03 -0.98
C LEU A 122 4.33 -9.15 -0.04
N GLY A 123 3.91 -9.10 1.23
CA GLY A 123 4.13 -10.15 2.21
C GLY A 123 3.40 -11.44 1.85
N GLU A 124 2.13 -11.35 1.46
CA GLU A 124 1.32 -12.48 0.98
C GLU A 124 1.92 -13.08 -0.30
N LEU A 125 2.27 -12.24 -1.28
CA LEU A 125 2.84 -12.68 -2.55
C LEU A 125 4.20 -13.39 -2.41
N ARG A 126 5.00 -13.00 -1.41
CA ARG A 126 6.25 -13.71 -1.06
C ARG A 126 6.00 -15.05 -0.40
N GLN A 127 4.92 -15.18 0.38
CA GLN A 127 4.51 -16.45 1.00
C GLN A 127 3.96 -17.41 -0.05
N ASP A 128 3.26 -16.88 -1.05
CA ASP A 128 2.80 -17.58 -2.24
C ASP A 128 3.94 -17.76 -3.27
N ALA A 129 5.10 -18.23 -2.79
CA ALA A 129 6.37 -18.40 -3.51
C ALA A 129 6.31 -19.19 -4.85
N ALA A 130 5.13 -19.67 -5.23
CA ALA A 130 4.81 -20.15 -6.57
C ALA A 130 4.64 -19.03 -7.63
N LEU A 131 4.55 -17.74 -7.25
CA LEU A 131 4.25 -16.62 -8.16
C LEU A 131 5.44 -15.65 -8.39
N ALA A 132 6.67 -16.14 -8.31
CA ALA A 132 7.91 -15.35 -8.17
C ALA A 132 8.40 -14.55 -9.40
N GLY A 133 7.61 -14.43 -10.46
CA GLY A 133 7.99 -13.70 -11.68
C GLY A 133 7.80 -12.19 -11.55
N ASP A 134 6.60 -11.72 -11.89
CA ASP A 134 6.28 -10.29 -11.97
C ASP A 134 6.30 -9.61 -10.59
N ALA A 135 5.88 -10.34 -9.56
CA ALA A 135 5.95 -9.97 -8.15
C ALA A 135 7.31 -9.45 -7.70
N LYS A 136 8.38 -10.12 -8.17
CA LYS A 136 9.75 -9.80 -7.79
C LYS A 136 10.20 -8.49 -8.45
N THR A 137 9.83 -8.29 -9.70
CA THR A 137 10.15 -7.08 -10.47
C THR A 137 9.48 -5.86 -9.84
N ASP A 138 8.20 -5.96 -9.47
CA ASP A 138 7.46 -4.87 -8.82
C ASP A 138 8.03 -4.53 -7.44
N ALA A 139 8.36 -5.55 -6.64
CA ALA A 139 9.01 -5.35 -5.35
C ALA A 139 10.39 -4.68 -5.48
N GLN A 140 11.15 -5.00 -6.53
CA GLN A 140 12.43 -4.36 -6.84
C GLN A 140 12.26 -2.89 -7.25
N ALA A 141 11.24 -2.58 -8.07
CA ALA A 141 10.94 -1.21 -8.48
C ALA A 141 10.53 -0.33 -7.28
N LEU A 142 9.65 -0.85 -6.41
CA LEU A 142 9.24 -0.15 -5.20
C LEU A 142 10.43 0.10 -4.26
N ALA A 143 11.29 -0.90 -4.07
CA ALA A 143 12.49 -0.77 -3.24
C ALA A 143 13.46 0.29 -3.79
N HIS A 144 13.60 0.41 -5.11
CA HIS A 144 14.39 1.45 -5.75
C HIS A 144 13.81 2.84 -5.46
N GLN A 145 12.50 3.00 -5.63
CA GLN A 145 11.82 4.27 -5.40
C GLN A 145 11.89 4.71 -3.92
N LEU A 146 11.77 3.76 -2.98
CA LEU A 146 11.98 4.01 -1.56
C LEU A 146 13.43 4.44 -1.25
N ARG A 147 14.43 3.79 -1.86
CA ARG A 147 15.83 4.16 -1.72
C ARG A 147 16.12 5.59 -2.22
N ASP A 148 15.56 5.94 -3.37
CA ASP A 148 15.73 7.26 -3.99
C ASP A 148 15.11 8.35 -3.11
N THR A 149 13.88 8.13 -2.63
CA THR A 149 13.17 9.09 -1.78
C THR A 149 13.83 9.28 -0.42
N LEU A 150 14.46 8.24 0.14
CA LEU A 150 15.23 8.29 1.37
C LEU A 150 16.64 8.87 1.18
N GLY A 151 17.04 9.20 -0.06
CA GLY A 151 18.37 9.74 -0.35
C GLY A 151 19.51 8.77 -0.05
N GLN A 152 19.25 7.46 -0.08
CA GLN A 152 20.20 6.45 0.36
C GLN A 152 21.42 6.31 -0.56
N ASP A 153 21.35 6.75 -1.82
CA ASP A 153 22.55 6.89 -2.68
C ASP A 153 23.58 7.88 -2.12
N ALA A 154 23.13 8.82 -1.27
CA ALA A 154 24.01 9.73 -0.53
C ALA A 154 24.42 9.19 0.85
N LEU A 155 23.65 8.25 1.44
CA LEU A 155 23.87 7.74 2.81
C LEU A 155 24.63 6.40 2.87
N PHE A 156 24.56 5.58 1.82
CA PHE A 156 25.32 4.34 1.69
C PHE A 156 25.92 4.24 0.27
N PRO A 157 27.10 4.82 0.02
CA PRO A 157 27.89 4.52 -1.17
C PRO A 157 28.42 3.07 -1.05
N GLU A 158 27.55 2.09 -1.24
CA GLU A 158 27.89 0.68 -1.14
C GLU A 158 28.76 0.27 -2.34
N GLU A 159 30.06 0.05 -2.08
CA GLU A 159 30.91 -0.98 -2.70
C GLU A 159 31.08 -1.06 -4.23
N VAL A 160 30.39 -0.26 -5.05
CA VAL A 160 30.63 -0.23 -6.51
C VAL A 160 32.04 0.30 -6.83
N ALA A 161 32.62 1.09 -5.92
CA ALA A 161 33.99 1.57 -6.03
C ALA A 161 35.05 0.48 -5.83
N GLN A 162 34.78 -0.57 -5.03
CA GLN A 162 35.81 -1.54 -4.66
C GLN A 162 35.97 -2.69 -5.66
N LYS A 163 34.93 -3.06 -6.43
CA LYS A 163 35.09 -4.08 -7.50
C LYS A 163 35.68 -3.56 -8.81
N LYS A 164 35.64 -2.25 -9.07
CA LYS A 164 36.15 -1.68 -10.35
C LYS A 164 37.65 -1.38 -10.37
N GLN A 165 38.35 -1.39 -9.23
CA GLN A 165 39.76 -0.95 -9.15
C GLN A 165 40.81 -2.07 -9.01
N ALA A 166 40.43 -3.35 -9.09
CA ALA A 166 41.37 -4.46 -8.85
C ALA A 166 41.76 -5.27 -10.10
N MET A 167 42.03 -4.63 -11.26
CA MET A 167 42.73 -5.32 -12.36
C MET A 167 43.65 -4.40 -13.16
N LYS A 168 44.84 -4.10 -12.64
CA LYS A 168 46.03 -3.81 -13.47
C LYS A 168 47.29 -4.40 -12.82
N LYS A 169 47.51 -5.71 -12.99
CA LYS A 169 48.86 -6.28 -12.82
C LYS A 169 49.65 -6.05 -14.10
N ARG A 170 50.61 -5.12 -14.05
CA ARG A 170 51.59 -4.87 -15.14
C ARG A 170 52.45 -6.12 -15.31
N ARG A 171 52.28 -6.84 -16.41
CA ARG A 171 53.12 -7.98 -16.80
C ARG A 171 54.50 -7.45 -17.19
N ILE A 172 55.50 -7.66 -16.33
CA ILE A 172 56.90 -7.44 -16.69
C ILE A 172 57.29 -8.52 -17.70
N VAL A 173 57.54 -8.11 -18.94
CA VAL A 173 58.06 -8.97 -20.00
C VAL A 173 59.55 -9.19 -19.73
N ARG A 174 59.93 -10.41 -19.33
CA ARG A 174 61.30 -10.90 -19.48
C ARG A 174 61.30 -11.92 -20.62
N ARG A 175 62.03 -11.60 -21.68
CA ARG A 175 62.32 -12.47 -22.81
C ARG A 175 63.51 -13.37 -22.43
N PRO A 176 63.44 -14.68 -22.71
CA PRO A 176 64.40 -15.27 -23.65
C PRO A 176 63.74 -16.31 -24.58
N VAL A 177 63.95 -16.24 -25.89
CA VAL A 177 64.86 -17.04 -26.76
C VAL A 177 64.49 -18.55 -26.87
N ALA A 178 64.07 -18.89 -28.10
CA ALA A 178 63.93 -20.15 -28.84
C ALA A 178 64.22 -21.52 -28.18
N GLY A 179 63.33 -22.50 -28.48
CA GLY A 179 63.61 -23.94 -28.37
C GLY A 179 62.40 -24.86 -28.59
N GLN A 180 62.16 -25.25 -29.85
CA GLN A 180 61.68 -26.55 -30.40
C GLN A 180 60.54 -27.41 -29.75
N GLN A 181 59.51 -27.63 -30.60
CA GLN A 181 58.68 -28.83 -30.91
C GLN A 181 58.63 -30.09 -30.01
N LYS A 182 57.38 -30.55 -29.74
CA LYS A 182 56.76 -31.89 -30.02
C LYS A 182 55.40 -31.96 -29.28
N GLU A 183 54.23 -32.01 -29.92
CA GLU A 183 53.56 -33.09 -30.70
C GLU A 183 53.01 -34.28 -29.87
N ALA A 184 51.77 -34.65 -30.24
CA ALA A 184 50.94 -35.82 -29.88
C ALA A 184 50.11 -35.73 -28.59
N ALA A 185 48.90 -36.29 -28.46
CA ALA A 185 47.76 -36.69 -29.32
C ALA A 185 46.80 -37.47 -28.38
N GLY A 186 45.50 -37.51 -28.71
CA GLY A 186 44.50 -38.43 -28.10
C GLY A 186 43.42 -37.70 -27.31
N ALA A 187 42.26 -37.35 -27.86
CA ALA A 187 41.15 -38.15 -28.41
C ALA A 187 40.13 -38.64 -27.35
N GLU A 188 38.91 -38.13 -27.53
CA GLU A 188 37.59 -38.77 -27.36
C GLU A 188 36.94 -38.99 -25.96
N GLN A 189 35.85 -38.23 -25.78
CA GLN A 189 34.61 -38.46 -25.01
C GLN A 189 33.84 -39.69 -25.59
N PRO A 190 32.71 -40.26 -25.04
CA PRO A 190 31.76 -39.66 -24.09
C PRO A 190 30.91 -40.55 -23.12
N ALA A 191 30.15 -39.83 -22.27
CA ALA A 191 28.73 -40.04 -21.88
C ALA A 191 28.24 -41.15 -20.90
N ALA A 192 27.43 -40.64 -19.94
CA ALA A 192 26.10 -41.11 -19.47
C ALA A 192 25.94 -42.02 -18.22
N LYS A 193 25.17 -41.45 -17.28
CA LYS A 193 24.43 -41.86 -16.04
C LYS A 193 23.56 -43.16 -16.17
N PRO A 194 22.79 -43.68 -15.15
CA PRO A 194 22.30 -43.06 -13.88
C PRO A 194 22.16 -43.95 -12.60
N GLU A 195 21.76 -43.27 -11.52
CA GLU A 195 20.85 -43.68 -10.42
C GLU A 195 21.19 -44.79 -9.40
N THR A 196 21.20 -44.41 -8.11
CA THR A 196 20.61 -45.25 -7.05
C THR A 196 20.11 -44.41 -5.86
N ALA A 197 18.79 -44.43 -5.70
CA ALA A 197 17.97 -44.48 -4.48
C ALA A 197 18.29 -43.59 -3.26
N ALA A 198 17.36 -42.66 -3.02
CA ALA A 198 17.07 -42.06 -1.71
C ALA A 198 16.28 -43.03 -0.81
N LYS A 199 16.45 -42.90 0.51
CA LYS A 199 15.50 -43.37 1.53
C LYS A 199 15.35 -42.29 2.63
N PRO A 200 14.13 -41.92 3.05
CA PRO A 200 13.89 -40.87 4.03
C PRO A 200 13.83 -41.42 5.46
N ALA A 201 14.29 -40.62 6.43
CA ALA A 201 14.06 -40.87 7.85
C ALA A 201 13.39 -39.64 8.48
N GLU A 202 12.15 -39.87 8.86
CA GLU A 202 11.25 -39.06 9.67
C GLU A 202 11.73 -39.03 11.13
N SER A 203 11.72 -37.87 11.78
CA SER A 203 11.64 -37.81 13.25
C SER A 203 10.76 -36.65 13.68
N ALA A 204 9.58 -37.00 14.20
CA ALA A 204 8.72 -36.13 14.96
C ALA A 204 9.32 -35.87 16.37
N GLY A 205 9.17 -34.65 16.87
CA GLY A 205 9.45 -34.26 18.25
C GLY A 205 8.71 -32.97 18.61
N LYS A 206 7.78 -33.08 19.55
CA LYS A 206 6.78 -32.09 20.00
C LYS A 206 7.37 -30.96 20.90
N PRO A 207 6.58 -29.92 21.28
CA PRO A 207 7.05 -28.58 21.59
C PRO A 207 7.49 -28.39 23.05
N ALA A 208 8.36 -27.41 23.28
CA ALA A 208 8.68 -26.91 24.62
C ALA A 208 8.46 -25.39 24.68
N ALA A 209 7.63 -24.99 25.62
CA ALA A 209 7.46 -23.62 26.08
C ALA A 209 8.72 -23.15 26.82
N GLY A 210 9.02 -21.85 26.73
CA GLY A 210 10.06 -21.21 27.52
C GLY A 210 10.43 -19.84 26.97
N GLY A 211 9.73 -18.81 27.43
CA GLY A 211 10.05 -17.42 27.13
C GLY A 211 11.42 -17.03 27.71
N ALA A 212 12.26 -16.44 26.86
CA ALA A 212 13.44 -15.69 27.26
C ALA A 212 13.52 -14.46 26.36
N ASP A 213 13.34 -13.28 26.95
CA ASP A 213 13.27 -11.99 26.27
C ASP A 213 14.63 -11.58 25.66
N PRO A 214 14.68 -11.30 24.33
CA PRO A 214 15.92 -11.02 23.61
C PRO A 214 16.49 -9.60 23.82
N PHE A 215 15.90 -8.77 24.68
CA PHE A 215 16.30 -7.35 24.89
C PHE A 215 16.89 -7.06 26.27
N SER A 216 17.26 -8.09 27.03
CA SER A 216 17.78 -7.97 28.39
C SER A 216 19.16 -7.30 28.51
N ALA A 217 19.85 -7.07 27.39
CA ALA A 217 21.22 -6.53 27.35
C ALA A 217 21.32 -5.00 27.15
N LEU A 218 20.19 -4.28 27.21
CA LEU A 218 20.14 -2.83 26.98
C LEU A 218 19.63 -2.03 28.20
N ARG A 219 19.81 -2.56 29.41
CA ARG A 219 19.59 -1.83 30.66
C ARG A 219 20.90 -1.60 31.41
#